data_AF-W1S5J9-F1
#
_entry.id   AF-W1S5J9-F1
#
_cell.length_a   1.000
_cell.length_b   1.000
_cell.length_c   1.000
_cell.angle_alpha   90.00
_cell.angle_beta   90.00
_cell.angle_gamma   90.00
#
_symmetry.space_group_name_H-M   'P 1'
#
loop_
_entity.id
_entity.type
_entity.pdbx_description
1 polymer ?
#
loop_
_entity_poly.entity_id
_entity_poly.type
_entity_poly.pdbx_seq_one_letter_code
_entity_poly.pdbx_strand_id
1 'polypeptide(L)'
;AASFFVGGAHGMGSDIGMSGSNGPSVFPATGLGARIFYRPGEGWAIRAAVLEGQPGDPDHPARTVFKLDGDEGALLIGEVEAPLGDGRLLLGHWRYTATFDRFDGGQGRGNGGFYLRGETKLAGKGDARLDGFFRLGTANRHFNMFDRFASAGVKATGWIEDRPQDEVGLAVIGAFTSPEYRRAYGAERAEMSAEASYRTPLAPWLSVQPNVQYVRNPSADPTVTDAWVLGLRVEIGFRLLD
;
A
#
# COMPACT_ATOMS: atom_id res chain seq x y z
N ALA A 1 -2.07 12.37 1.61
CA ALA A 1 -3.51 12.12 1.47
C ALA A 1 -3.84 10.63 1.55
N ALA A 2 -3.05 9.74 0.94
CA ALA A 2 -3.33 8.30 0.93
C ALA A 2 -3.44 7.68 2.34
N SER A 3 -2.60 8.11 3.29
CA SER A 3 -2.58 7.60 4.67
C SER A 3 -3.83 7.91 5.49
N PHE A 4 -4.71 8.80 5.00
CA PHE A 4 -5.99 9.08 5.64
C PHE A 4 -6.91 7.86 5.60
N PHE A 5 -6.91 7.13 4.49
CA PHE A 5 -7.79 6.00 4.26
C PHE A 5 -7.43 4.79 5.15
N VAL A 6 -8.41 3.94 5.41
CA VAL A 6 -8.26 2.75 6.26
C VAL A 6 -7.81 1.54 5.46
N GLY A 7 -8.22 1.42 4.20
CA GLY A 7 -7.74 0.41 3.26
C GLY A 7 -6.23 0.51 3.06
N GLY A 8 -5.49 -0.51 3.51
CA GLY A 8 -4.02 -0.53 3.48
C GLY A 8 -3.40 -0.42 2.08
N ALA A 9 -4.13 -0.87 1.06
CA ALA A 9 -3.65 -0.90 -0.32
C ALA A 9 -3.44 0.50 -0.94
N HIS A 10 -4.01 1.56 -0.36
CA HIS A 10 -3.69 2.95 -0.76
C HIS A 10 -2.24 3.32 -0.45
N GLY A 11 -1.65 2.79 0.62
CA GLY A 11 -0.26 3.04 1.01
C GLY A 11 0.72 2.12 0.26
N MET A 12 0.47 0.81 0.36
CA MET A 12 1.24 -0.24 -0.32
C MET A 12 0.31 -1.05 -1.21
N GLY A 13 0.41 -0.84 -2.53
CA GLY A 13 -0.43 -1.51 -3.50
C GLY A 13 -0.23 -3.02 -3.51
N SER A 14 -1.28 -3.75 -3.86
CA SER A 14 -1.30 -5.22 -3.87
C SER A 14 -0.27 -5.83 -4.83
N ASP A 15 0.25 -5.05 -5.79
CA ASP A 15 1.33 -5.46 -6.70
C ASP A 15 2.61 -5.85 -5.96
N ILE A 16 3.00 -5.06 -4.95
CA ILE A 16 4.17 -5.33 -4.11
C ILE A 16 3.76 -5.95 -2.77
N GLY A 17 2.66 -5.50 -2.18
CA GLY A 17 2.22 -5.93 -0.85
C GLY A 17 1.87 -7.42 -0.77
N MET A 18 1.44 -8.02 -1.88
CA MET A 18 1.12 -9.45 -1.98
C MET A 18 2.19 -10.22 -2.78
N SER A 19 3.38 -9.65 -2.97
CA SER A 19 4.46 -10.28 -3.74
C SER A 19 5.34 -11.18 -2.88
N GLY A 20 6.07 -12.10 -3.52
CA GLY A 20 6.88 -13.07 -2.81
C GLY A 20 6.04 -14.00 -1.93
N SER A 21 6.66 -14.63 -0.94
CA SER A 21 5.96 -15.58 -0.06
C SER A 21 5.18 -14.90 1.08
N ASN A 22 5.60 -13.69 1.49
CA ASN A 22 4.98 -12.97 2.61
C ASN A 22 5.00 -11.44 2.45
N GLY A 23 5.15 -10.93 1.22
CA GLY A 23 5.35 -9.50 0.98
C GLY A 23 6.71 -8.97 1.45
N PRO A 24 6.95 -7.67 1.30
CA PRO A 24 8.05 -6.97 1.96
C PRO A 24 7.88 -6.96 3.49
N SER A 25 8.97 -6.75 4.23
CA SER A 25 8.88 -6.52 5.69
C SER A 25 8.10 -5.24 5.97
N VAL A 26 6.86 -5.42 6.40
CA VAL A 26 5.95 -4.38 6.89
C VAL A 26 5.44 -4.80 8.25
N PHE A 27 5.15 -3.82 9.12
CA PHE A 27 4.61 -4.11 10.43
C PHE A 27 3.38 -5.04 10.33
N PRO A 28 3.29 -6.11 11.15
CA PRO A 28 4.19 -6.46 12.26
C PRO A 28 5.38 -7.39 11.88
N ALA A 29 5.48 -7.82 10.63
CA ALA A 29 6.53 -8.73 10.18
C ALA A 29 7.90 -8.03 10.14
N THR A 30 8.80 -8.45 11.03
CA THR A 30 10.17 -7.95 11.11
C THR A 30 11.09 -8.83 10.27
N GLY A 31 11.99 -8.22 9.50
CA GLY A 31 13.08 -8.91 8.80
C GLY A 31 14.37 -8.10 8.88
N LEU A 32 15.49 -8.75 8.54
CA LEU A 32 16.78 -8.07 8.43
C LEU A 32 16.80 -7.15 7.21
N GLY A 33 17.46 -6.01 7.35
CA GLY A 33 17.57 -5.07 6.24
C GLY A 33 18.68 -4.04 6.41
N ALA A 34 19.27 -3.66 5.28
CA ALA A 34 20.18 -2.53 5.17
C ALA A 34 19.57 -1.49 4.22
N ARG A 35 19.57 -0.21 4.62
CA ARG A 35 19.01 0.89 3.82
C ARG A 35 19.98 2.04 3.71
N ILE A 36 20.17 2.54 2.50
CA ILE A 36 20.83 3.81 2.20
C ILE A 36 19.75 4.86 1.92
N PHE A 37 19.97 6.05 2.46
CA PHE A 37 19.08 7.19 2.31
C PHE A 37 19.88 8.46 2.02
N TYR A 38 19.49 9.17 0.96
CA TYR A 38 20.18 10.38 0.53
C TYR A 38 19.16 11.47 0.14
N ARG A 39 19.43 12.72 0.54
CA ARG A 39 18.66 13.91 0.18
C ARG A 39 19.56 14.88 -0.59
N PRO A 40 19.54 14.87 -1.94
CA PRO A 40 20.41 15.74 -2.73
C PRO A 40 20.01 17.21 -2.69
N GLY A 41 18.78 17.51 -2.27
CA GLY A 41 18.24 18.86 -2.20
C GLY A 41 16.84 18.86 -1.60
N GLU A 42 16.25 20.05 -1.52
CA GLU A 42 14.91 20.23 -0.98
C GLU A 42 13.87 19.48 -1.83
N GLY A 43 12.95 18.77 -1.16
CA GLY A 43 11.91 17.96 -1.81
C GLY A 43 12.39 16.66 -2.47
N TRP A 44 13.70 16.42 -2.60
CA TRP A 44 14.25 15.21 -3.18
C TRP A 44 14.63 14.17 -2.12
N ALA A 45 14.42 12.90 -2.43
CA ALA A 45 14.92 11.79 -1.64
C ALA A 45 15.23 10.57 -2.52
N ILE A 46 16.37 9.92 -2.26
CA ILE A 46 16.76 8.66 -2.89
C ILE A 46 16.91 7.62 -1.78
N ARG A 47 16.25 6.47 -1.95
CA ARG A 47 16.28 5.34 -1.01
C ARG A 47 16.69 4.10 -1.77
N ALA A 48 17.53 3.28 -1.17
CA ALA A 48 17.78 1.93 -1.63
C ALA A 48 17.87 1.01 -0.41
N ALA A 49 17.33 -0.20 -0.51
CA ALA A 49 17.41 -1.19 0.55
C ALA A 49 17.62 -2.60 0.00
N VAL A 50 18.31 -3.39 0.80
CA VAL A 50 18.39 -4.86 0.70
C VAL A 50 17.69 -5.39 1.94
N LEU A 51 16.61 -6.13 1.73
CA LEU A 51 15.75 -6.66 2.78
C LEU A 51 15.72 -8.19 2.67
N GLU A 52 15.45 -8.87 3.77
CA GLU A 52 15.15 -10.31 3.79
C GLU A 52 14.01 -10.63 2.80
N GLY A 53 14.17 -11.69 2.01
CA GLY A 53 13.22 -12.06 0.95
C GLY A 53 11.91 -12.67 1.50
N GLN A 54 11.97 -13.24 2.70
CA GLN A 54 10.82 -13.77 3.42
C GLN A 54 10.86 -13.27 4.88
N PRO A 55 10.22 -12.13 5.19
CA PRO A 55 10.18 -11.64 6.56
C PRO A 55 9.26 -12.52 7.44
N GLY A 56 9.75 -12.92 8.61
CA GLY A 56 9.04 -13.80 9.54
C GLY A 56 8.99 -15.26 9.07
N ASP A 57 8.19 -16.08 9.75
CA ASP A 57 7.98 -17.48 9.39
C ASP A 57 6.50 -17.66 8.99
N PRO A 58 6.16 -17.89 7.71
CA PRO A 58 4.78 -18.06 7.25
C PRO A 58 4.04 -19.22 7.95
N ASP A 59 4.76 -20.27 8.35
CA ASP A 59 4.19 -21.42 9.06
C ASP A 59 4.03 -21.15 10.56
N HIS A 60 4.78 -20.18 11.10
CA HIS A 60 4.75 -19.78 12.51
C HIS A 60 4.65 -18.25 12.69
N PRO A 61 3.54 -17.61 12.27
CA PRO A 61 3.44 -16.16 12.13
C PRO A 61 3.56 -15.38 13.45
N ALA A 62 3.40 -16.04 14.60
CA ALA A 62 3.58 -15.44 15.93
C ALA A 62 5.04 -15.40 16.41
N ARG A 63 5.98 -16.01 15.67
CA ARG A 63 7.40 -16.06 16.02
C ARG A 63 8.20 -15.05 15.21
N THR A 64 9.07 -14.30 15.87
CA THR A 64 10.14 -13.57 15.19
C THR A 64 11.25 -14.57 14.87
N VAL A 65 11.40 -14.91 13.61
CA VAL A 65 12.48 -15.76 13.12
C VAL A 65 13.26 -14.95 12.10
N PHE A 66 14.59 -15.04 12.17
CA PHE A 66 15.49 -14.50 11.15
C PHE A 66 16.13 -15.71 10.47
N LYS A 67 15.80 -15.92 9.19
CA LYS A 67 16.42 -16.98 8.39
C LYS A 67 17.23 -16.27 7.30
N LEU A 68 18.52 -16.57 7.29
CA LEU A 68 19.42 -16.18 6.21
C LEU A 68 19.78 -17.45 5.45
N ASP A 69 18.76 -18.17 4.99
CA ASP A 69 18.99 -19.29 4.08
C ASP A 69 19.22 -18.77 2.65
N GLY A 70 19.88 -19.56 1.82
CA GLY A 70 20.20 -19.17 0.44
C GLY A 70 18.99 -19.19 -0.50
N ASP A 71 17.88 -19.80 -0.09
CA ASP A 71 16.72 -20.11 -0.91
C ASP A 71 15.64 -19.02 -0.82
N GLU A 72 15.48 -18.40 0.35
CA GLU A 72 14.61 -17.25 0.64
C GLU A 72 15.10 -15.96 -0.04
N GLY A 73 16.42 -15.85 -0.25
CA GLY A 73 17.06 -14.74 -0.94
C GLY A 73 16.79 -13.37 -0.29
N ALA A 74 16.77 -12.32 -1.11
CA ALA A 74 16.63 -10.94 -0.67
C ALA A 74 15.65 -10.16 -1.57
N LEU A 75 14.95 -9.19 -0.98
CA LEU A 75 14.21 -8.16 -1.67
C LEU A 75 15.09 -6.91 -1.83
N LEU A 76 15.43 -6.60 -3.08
CA LEU A 76 16.12 -5.37 -3.46
C LEU A 76 15.07 -4.32 -3.83
N ILE A 77 15.13 -3.14 -3.23
CA ILE A 77 14.17 -2.06 -3.52
C ILE A 77 14.87 -0.72 -3.59
N GLY A 78 14.51 0.09 -4.59
CA GLY A 78 15.01 1.44 -4.78
C GLY A 78 13.86 2.40 -5.05
N GLU A 79 13.93 3.61 -4.50
CA GLU A 79 12.97 4.68 -4.72
C GLU A 79 13.70 6.00 -5.00
N VAL A 80 13.11 6.80 -5.88
CA VAL A 80 13.43 8.21 -6.06
C VAL A 80 12.15 9.01 -5.87
N GLU A 81 12.21 9.99 -4.98
CA GLU A 81 11.16 10.96 -4.70
C GLU A 81 11.65 12.34 -5.16
N ALA A 82 10.77 13.06 -5.84
CA ALA A 82 11.02 14.39 -6.39
C ALA A 82 9.84 15.32 -6.08
N PRO A 83 10.09 16.63 -5.90
CA PRO A 83 9.02 17.61 -5.75
C PRO A 83 8.27 17.79 -7.08
N LEU A 84 6.95 18.03 -7.00
CA LEU A 84 6.09 18.31 -8.15
C LEU A 84 5.06 19.39 -7.76
N GLY A 85 5.40 20.67 -8.03
CA GLY A 85 4.59 21.81 -7.56
C GLY A 85 4.50 21.82 -6.03
N ASP A 86 3.28 21.94 -5.50
CA ASP A 86 2.99 21.81 -4.05
C ASP A 86 2.95 20.35 -3.56
N GLY A 87 3.38 19.41 -4.41
CA GLY A 87 3.30 17.98 -4.17
C GLY A 87 4.63 17.27 -4.34
N ARG A 88 4.52 15.94 -4.40
CA ARG A 88 5.66 15.03 -4.58
C ARG A 88 5.27 13.86 -5.45
N LEU A 89 6.24 13.36 -6.19
CA LEU A 89 6.15 12.16 -6.99
C LEU A 89 7.25 11.19 -6.54
N LEU A 90 6.93 9.91 -6.45
CA LEU A 90 7.88 8.87 -6.10
C LEU A 90 7.77 7.72 -7.09
N LEU A 91 8.90 7.36 -7.70
CA LEU A 91 9.08 6.18 -8.54
C LEU A 91 9.92 5.15 -7.78
N GLY A 92 9.45 3.91 -7.71
CA GLY A 92 10.17 2.81 -7.09
C GLY A 92 10.24 1.58 -7.99
N HIS A 93 11.28 0.80 -7.77
CA HIS A 93 11.50 -0.50 -8.39
C HIS A 93 11.89 -1.51 -7.31
N TRP A 94 11.38 -2.72 -7.41
CA TRP A 94 11.66 -3.81 -6.49
C TRP A 94 11.93 -5.11 -7.25
N ARG A 95 12.76 -5.98 -6.66
CA ARG A 95 13.09 -7.29 -7.23
C ARG A 95 13.57 -8.27 -6.17
N TYR A 96 13.08 -9.50 -6.23
CA TYR A 96 13.58 -10.61 -5.43
C TYR A 96 14.74 -11.33 -6.11
N THR A 97 15.70 -11.81 -5.32
CA THR A 97 16.82 -12.65 -5.78
C THR A 97 16.49 -14.15 -5.76
N ALA A 98 15.47 -14.55 -5.00
CA ALA A 98 15.01 -15.92 -4.84
C ALA A 98 14.36 -16.52 -6.10
N THR A 99 14.20 -17.83 -6.08
CA THR A 99 13.44 -18.60 -7.08
C THR A 99 12.01 -18.80 -6.57
N PHE A 100 11.03 -18.62 -7.44
CA PHE A 100 9.61 -18.73 -7.12
C PHE A 100 8.90 -19.73 -8.03
N ASP A 101 7.84 -20.33 -7.51
CA ASP A 101 6.90 -21.11 -8.29
C ASP A 101 6.11 -20.23 -9.27
N ARG A 102 5.83 -20.78 -10.43
CA ARG A 102 5.04 -20.15 -11.50
C ARG A 102 3.68 -20.84 -11.61
N PHE A 103 2.70 -20.10 -12.10
CA PHE A 103 1.35 -20.63 -12.32
C PHE A 103 1.24 -21.70 -13.41
N ASP A 104 2.30 -21.90 -14.21
CA ASP A 104 2.39 -22.98 -15.20
C ASP A 104 3.07 -24.25 -14.65
N GLY A 105 3.30 -24.31 -13.33
CA GLY A 105 3.92 -25.45 -12.65
C GLY A 105 5.45 -25.48 -12.70
N GLY A 106 6.08 -24.49 -13.35
CA GLY A 106 7.53 -24.33 -13.35
C GLY A 106 8.05 -23.52 -12.17
N GLN A 107 9.38 -23.39 -12.08
CA GLN A 107 10.06 -22.49 -11.15
C GLN A 107 10.94 -21.50 -11.92
N GLY A 108 11.18 -20.32 -11.36
CA GLY A 108 12.03 -19.33 -12.00
C GLY A 108 12.41 -18.16 -11.10
N ARG A 109 13.42 -17.40 -11.54
CA ARG A 109 13.85 -16.16 -10.90
C ARG A 109 13.31 -14.93 -11.64
N GLY A 110 13.43 -13.78 -11.00
CA GLY A 110 13.09 -12.49 -11.62
C GLY A 110 11.71 -11.98 -11.25
N ASN A 111 11.19 -12.38 -10.09
CA ASN A 111 10.05 -11.70 -9.50
C ASN A 111 10.44 -10.26 -9.13
N GLY A 112 9.68 -9.28 -9.61
CA GLY A 112 10.01 -7.87 -9.52
C GLY A 112 8.94 -6.98 -10.13
N GLY A 113 9.07 -5.67 -9.95
CA GLY A 113 8.04 -4.72 -10.35
C GLY A 113 8.43 -3.27 -10.14
N PHE A 114 7.55 -2.38 -10.59
CA PHE A 114 7.68 -0.93 -10.45
C PHE A 114 6.42 -0.34 -9.84
N TYR A 115 6.56 0.76 -9.12
CA TYR A 115 5.43 1.56 -8.69
C TYR A 115 5.71 3.05 -8.81
N LEU A 116 4.65 3.81 -9.06
CA LEU A 116 4.66 5.26 -9.10
C LEU A 116 3.57 5.75 -8.14
N ARG A 117 3.88 6.71 -7.27
CA ARG A 117 2.86 7.37 -6.45
C ARG A 117 3.08 8.87 -6.44
N GLY A 118 1.98 9.61 -6.38
CA GLY A 118 2.00 11.06 -6.27
C GLY A 118 1.00 11.56 -5.25
N GLU A 119 1.34 12.65 -4.57
CA GLU A 119 0.43 13.38 -3.69
C GLU A 119 0.62 14.87 -3.92
N THR A 120 -0.47 15.65 -4.01
CA THR A 120 -0.39 17.10 -4.18
C THR A 120 -1.61 17.81 -3.61
N LYS A 121 -1.45 19.09 -3.32
CA LYS A 121 -2.57 20.00 -3.03
C LYS A 121 -3.28 20.33 -4.34
N LEU A 122 -4.58 20.05 -4.41
CA LEU A 122 -5.42 20.33 -5.58
C LEU A 122 -6.07 21.73 -5.48
N ALA A 123 -6.50 22.11 -4.29
CA ALA A 123 -7.12 23.41 -4.03
C ALA A 123 -7.02 23.77 -2.54
N GLY A 124 -7.25 25.05 -2.20
CA GLY A 124 -7.45 25.45 -0.81
C GLY A 124 -7.49 26.95 -0.60
N LYS A 125 -8.23 27.39 0.43
CA LYS A 125 -8.37 28.79 0.87
C LYS A 125 -8.63 28.82 2.38
N GLY A 126 -7.87 29.63 3.12
CA GLY A 126 -7.95 29.64 4.58
C GLY A 126 -7.61 28.26 5.15
N ASP A 127 -8.43 27.76 6.06
CA ASP A 127 -8.29 26.45 6.68
C ASP A 127 -8.74 25.29 5.76
N ALA A 128 -9.52 25.59 4.71
CA ALA A 128 -10.02 24.59 3.78
C ALA A 128 -8.93 24.16 2.78
N ARG A 129 -8.69 22.86 2.69
CA ARG A 129 -7.69 22.24 1.79
C ARG A 129 -8.26 21.01 1.11
N LEU A 130 -7.92 20.81 -0.16
CA LEU A 130 -8.19 19.59 -0.92
C LEU A 130 -6.87 19.00 -1.39
N ASP A 131 -6.58 17.77 -0.97
CA ASP A 131 -5.42 17.00 -1.41
C ASP A 131 -5.84 15.84 -2.30
N GLY A 132 -5.03 15.55 -3.31
CA GLY A 132 -5.17 14.40 -4.18
C GLY A 132 -3.98 13.45 -4.05
N PHE A 133 -4.23 12.17 -4.27
CA PHE A 133 -3.17 11.18 -4.45
C PHE A 133 -3.51 10.16 -5.53
N PHE A 134 -2.46 9.52 -6.03
CA PHE A 134 -2.58 8.31 -6.83
C PHE A 134 -1.41 7.35 -6.56
N ARG A 135 -1.62 6.08 -6.91
CA ARG A 135 -0.60 5.04 -6.97
C ARG A 135 -0.86 4.15 -8.18
N LEU A 136 0.18 3.81 -8.91
CA LEU A 136 0.20 2.82 -9.97
C LEU A 136 1.29 1.80 -9.66
N GLY A 137 1.07 0.54 -9.98
CA GLY A 137 1.98 -0.55 -9.66
C GLY A 137 1.96 -1.65 -10.70
N THR A 138 3.09 -2.34 -10.83
CA THR A 138 3.27 -3.50 -11.69
C THR A 138 4.09 -4.55 -10.97
N ALA A 139 3.81 -5.81 -11.25
CA ALA A 139 4.53 -6.96 -10.74
C ALA A 139 4.70 -8.01 -11.84
N ASN A 140 5.68 -8.89 -11.70
CA ASN A 140 5.91 -9.95 -12.68
C ASN A 140 4.73 -10.95 -12.67
N ARG A 141 4.00 -11.00 -13.80
CA ARG A 141 2.79 -11.80 -13.99
C ARG A 141 2.97 -13.32 -13.81
N HIS A 142 4.20 -13.83 -13.95
CA HIS A 142 4.47 -15.27 -13.85
C HIS A 142 4.41 -15.78 -12.41
N PHE A 143 4.61 -14.90 -11.43
CA PHE A 143 4.76 -15.25 -10.02
C PHE A 143 3.66 -14.66 -9.13
N ASN A 144 3.07 -13.52 -9.51
CA ASN A 144 2.16 -12.78 -8.65
C ASN A 144 0.71 -12.86 -9.15
N MET A 145 -0.21 -13.03 -8.20
CA MET A 145 -1.65 -13.03 -8.45
C MET A 145 -2.09 -11.71 -9.10
N PHE A 146 -1.64 -10.58 -8.56
CA PHE A 146 -1.92 -9.25 -9.10
C PHE A 146 -0.69 -8.73 -9.85
N ASP A 147 -0.80 -8.54 -11.17
CA ASP A 147 0.30 -8.05 -12.01
C ASP A 147 0.30 -6.52 -12.18
N ARG A 148 -0.83 -5.90 -11.87
CA ARG A 148 -1.03 -4.44 -11.95
C ARG A 148 -1.89 -3.96 -10.80
N PHE A 149 -1.64 -2.72 -10.42
CA PHE A 149 -2.35 -2.06 -9.35
C PHE A 149 -2.59 -0.59 -9.70
N ALA A 150 -3.75 -0.07 -9.32
CA ALA A 150 -4.03 1.35 -9.36
C ALA A 150 -4.84 1.77 -8.12
N SER A 151 -4.56 2.94 -7.58
CA SER A 151 -5.43 3.60 -6.63
C SER A 151 -5.37 5.11 -6.80
N ALA A 152 -6.45 5.79 -6.46
CA ALA A 152 -6.51 7.24 -6.43
C ALA A 152 -7.57 7.69 -5.44
N GLY A 153 -7.43 8.92 -4.94
CA GLY A 153 -8.43 9.49 -4.06
C GLY A 153 -8.14 10.93 -3.72
N VAL A 154 -9.10 11.51 -3.00
CA VAL A 154 -9.07 12.90 -2.55
C VAL A 154 -9.42 12.97 -1.08
N LYS A 155 -8.80 13.93 -0.38
CA LYS A 155 -9.07 14.26 1.01
C LYS A 155 -9.31 15.76 1.14
N ALA A 156 -10.45 16.13 1.68
CA ALA A 156 -10.78 17.50 2.06
C ALA A 156 -10.62 17.66 3.57
N THR A 157 -9.94 18.74 3.99
CA THR A 157 -9.74 19.11 5.41
C THR A 157 -10.33 20.49 5.63
N GLY A 158 -11.16 20.66 6.66
CA GLY A 158 -11.72 21.96 7.07
C GLY A 158 -12.79 22.53 6.13
N TRP A 159 -13.55 21.67 5.44
CA TRP A 159 -14.60 22.08 4.48
C TRP A 159 -15.99 22.28 5.10
N ILE A 160 -16.19 21.85 6.34
CA ILE A 160 -17.44 22.02 7.09
C ILE A 160 -17.30 23.25 7.98
N GLU A 161 -18.27 24.16 7.91
CA GLU A 161 -18.33 25.35 8.76
C GLU A 161 -18.32 24.96 10.24
N ASP A 162 -17.61 25.73 11.08
CA ASP A 162 -17.35 25.42 12.50
C ASP A 162 -16.59 24.11 12.79
N ARG A 163 -16.05 23.46 11.75
CA ARG A 163 -15.26 22.22 11.86
C ARG A 163 -13.97 22.28 11.03
N PRO A 164 -13.06 23.23 11.30
CA PRO A 164 -11.85 23.44 10.50
C PRO A 164 -10.86 22.26 10.56
N GLN A 165 -11.00 21.35 11.53
CA GLN A 165 -10.12 20.19 11.71
C GLN A 165 -10.70 18.87 11.20
N ASP A 166 -11.96 18.88 10.75
CA ASP A 166 -12.59 17.67 10.21
C ASP A 166 -12.01 17.34 8.84
N GLU A 167 -11.94 16.05 8.56
CA GLU A 167 -11.43 15.52 7.29
C GLU A 167 -12.43 14.56 6.67
N VAL A 168 -12.65 14.67 5.36
CA VAL A 168 -13.48 13.75 4.59
C VAL A 168 -12.69 13.29 3.36
N GLY A 169 -12.85 12.03 2.96
CA GLY A 169 -12.15 11.53 1.79
C GLY A 169 -12.90 10.42 1.07
N LEU A 170 -12.63 10.34 -0.23
CA LEU A 170 -13.09 9.29 -1.13
C LEU A 170 -11.89 8.73 -1.87
N ALA A 171 -11.81 7.41 -1.98
CA ALA A 171 -10.76 6.75 -2.73
C ALA A 171 -11.24 5.47 -3.39
N VAL A 172 -10.52 5.05 -4.43
CA VAL A 172 -10.76 3.82 -5.17
C VAL A 172 -9.46 3.04 -5.35
N ILE A 173 -9.60 1.72 -5.44
CA ILE A 173 -8.52 0.77 -5.69
C ILE A 173 -8.95 -0.20 -6.79
N GLY A 174 -8.00 -0.58 -7.64
CA GLY A 174 -8.09 -1.74 -8.52
C GLY A 174 -6.82 -2.59 -8.44
N ALA A 175 -6.98 -3.84 -8.03
CA ALA A 175 -5.96 -4.87 -8.07
C ALA A 175 -6.28 -5.83 -9.22
N PHE A 176 -5.47 -5.82 -10.27
CA PHE A 176 -5.75 -6.55 -11.51
C PHE A 176 -5.02 -7.87 -11.53
N THR A 177 -5.76 -8.96 -11.73
CA THR A 177 -5.18 -10.31 -11.72
C THR A 177 -4.29 -10.53 -12.95
N SER A 178 -3.24 -11.32 -12.80
CA SER A 178 -2.39 -11.73 -13.91
C SER A 178 -3.15 -12.69 -14.84
N PRO A 179 -2.93 -12.63 -16.17
CA PRO A 179 -3.49 -13.60 -17.09
C PRO A 179 -3.16 -15.06 -16.74
N GLU A 180 -1.96 -15.30 -16.22
CA GLU A 180 -1.46 -16.61 -15.81
C GLU A 180 -2.23 -17.13 -14.59
N TYR A 181 -2.42 -16.30 -13.55
CA TYR A 181 -3.22 -16.67 -12.37
C TYR A 181 -4.67 -16.98 -12.75
N ARG A 182 -5.29 -16.15 -13.60
CA ARG A 182 -6.67 -16.41 -14.07
C ARG A 182 -6.81 -17.73 -14.81
N ARG A 183 -5.84 -18.08 -15.66
CA ARG A 183 -5.87 -19.36 -16.39
C ARG A 183 -5.72 -20.55 -15.46
N ALA A 184 -4.86 -20.43 -14.43
CA ALA A 184 -4.60 -21.50 -13.47
C ALA A 184 -5.76 -21.72 -12.48
N TYR A 185 -6.40 -20.64 -12.02
CA TYR A 185 -7.35 -20.69 -10.90
C TYR A 185 -8.78 -20.23 -11.24
N GLY A 186 -9.06 -19.81 -12.47
CA GLY A 186 -10.40 -19.36 -12.86
C GLY A 186 -10.85 -18.05 -12.22
N ALA A 187 -9.90 -17.20 -11.80
CA ALA A 187 -10.18 -15.96 -11.07
C ALA A 187 -10.77 -14.84 -11.96
N GLU A 188 -11.46 -13.90 -11.31
CA GLU A 188 -11.96 -12.67 -11.89
C GLU A 188 -10.83 -11.75 -12.39
N ARG A 189 -11.18 -10.77 -13.23
CA ARG A 189 -10.19 -9.85 -13.83
C ARG A 189 -9.50 -8.91 -12.84
N ALA A 190 -10.20 -8.56 -11.78
CA ALA A 190 -9.72 -7.66 -10.76
C ALA A 190 -10.60 -7.76 -9.51
N GLU A 191 -9.99 -7.41 -8.37
CA GLU A 191 -10.71 -6.92 -7.19
C GLU A 191 -10.72 -5.40 -7.26
N MET A 192 -11.88 -4.79 -7.01
CA MET A 192 -12.03 -3.34 -6.95
C MET A 192 -12.58 -2.96 -5.59
N SER A 193 -12.13 -1.84 -5.04
CA SER A 193 -12.76 -1.28 -3.85
C SER A 193 -12.92 0.23 -3.93
N ALA A 194 -13.92 0.73 -3.23
CA ALA A 194 -14.14 2.14 -2.99
C ALA A 194 -14.28 2.37 -1.49
N GLU A 195 -13.66 3.43 -0.97
CA GLU A 195 -13.73 3.82 0.44
C GLU A 195 -14.24 5.26 0.56
N ALA A 196 -15.17 5.47 1.50
CA ALA A 196 -15.51 6.78 2.03
C ALA A 196 -15.15 6.82 3.52
N SER A 197 -14.43 7.85 3.92
CA SER A 197 -13.92 8.04 5.27
C SER A 197 -14.22 9.45 5.77
N TYR A 198 -14.60 9.60 7.03
CA TYR A 198 -14.75 10.89 7.69
C TYR A 198 -14.08 10.83 9.05
N ARG A 199 -13.17 11.75 9.34
CA ARG A 199 -12.45 11.85 10.62
C ARG A 199 -12.82 13.16 11.31
N THR A 200 -13.21 13.06 12.57
CA THR A 200 -13.47 14.22 13.43
C THR A 200 -12.65 14.11 14.73
N PRO A 201 -11.83 15.13 15.06
CA PRO A 201 -11.26 15.26 16.40
C PRO A 201 -12.36 15.64 17.39
N LEU A 202 -12.61 14.78 18.37
CA LEU A 202 -13.60 15.03 19.43
C LEU A 202 -12.98 15.74 20.63
N ALA A 203 -11.68 15.54 20.85
CA ALA A 203 -10.89 16.20 21.89
C ALA A 203 -9.41 16.24 21.45
N PRO A 204 -8.53 17.03 22.12
CA PRO A 204 -7.10 17.07 21.77
C PRO A 204 -6.38 15.71 21.81
N TRP A 205 -6.93 14.76 22.56
CA TRP A 205 -6.39 13.40 22.74
C TRP A 205 -7.22 12.33 22.04
N LEU A 206 -8.35 12.67 21.39
CA LEU A 206 -9.29 11.72 20.81
C LEU A 206 -9.75 12.14 19.42
N SER A 207 -9.60 11.25 18.45
CA SER A 207 -10.22 11.37 17.14
C SER A 207 -10.92 10.09 16.74
N VAL A 208 -12.02 10.24 16.01
CA VAL A 208 -12.84 9.13 15.55
C VAL A 208 -12.99 9.24 14.04
N GLN A 209 -12.82 8.11 13.34
CA GLN A 209 -12.90 8.01 11.90
C GLN A 209 -13.78 6.82 11.48
N PRO A 210 -15.11 7.00 11.37
CA PRO A 210 -15.96 6.05 10.65
C PRO A 210 -15.55 5.97 9.17
N ASN A 211 -15.68 4.77 8.61
CA ASN A 211 -15.48 4.53 7.19
C ASN A 211 -16.43 3.44 6.67
N VAL A 212 -16.75 3.53 5.39
CA VAL A 212 -17.46 2.49 4.64
C VAL A 212 -16.65 2.13 3.42
N GLN A 213 -16.54 0.83 3.15
CA GLN A 213 -15.92 0.30 1.96
C GLN A 213 -16.90 -0.60 1.22
N TYR A 214 -16.87 -0.51 -0.10
CA TYR A 214 -17.50 -1.48 -0.99
C TYR A 214 -16.41 -2.21 -1.74
N VAL A 215 -16.41 -3.54 -1.66
CA VAL A 215 -15.44 -4.42 -2.31
C VAL A 215 -16.17 -5.28 -3.33
N ARG A 216 -15.77 -5.15 -4.59
CA ARG A 216 -16.28 -5.92 -5.71
C ARG A 216 -15.29 -7.02 -6.09
N ASN A 217 -15.81 -8.23 -6.28
CA ASN A 217 -15.04 -9.45 -6.50
C ASN A 217 -13.93 -9.66 -5.43
N PRO A 218 -14.28 -9.84 -4.14
CA PRO A 218 -13.28 -10.06 -3.10
C PRO A 218 -12.36 -11.25 -3.44
N SER A 219 -11.05 -11.09 -3.20
CA SER A 219 -9.97 -12.00 -3.59
C SER A 219 -9.95 -12.37 -5.08
N ALA A 220 -10.62 -11.59 -5.93
CA ALA A 220 -10.92 -11.95 -7.32
C ALA A 220 -11.55 -13.36 -7.46
N ASP A 221 -12.24 -13.84 -6.43
CA ASP A 221 -12.88 -15.15 -6.42
C ASP A 221 -14.32 -15.01 -6.96
N PRO A 222 -14.67 -15.66 -8.10
CA PRO A 222 -16.00 -15.56 -8.70
C PRO A 222 -17.10 -16.19 -7.84
N THR A 223 -16.75 -16.97 -6.82
CA THR A 223 -17.71 -17.60 -5.90
C THR A 223 -18.05 -16.70 -4.71
N VAL A 224 -17.30 -15.61 -4.50
CA VAL A 224 -17.51 -14.67 -3.40
C VAL A 224 -18.27 -13.46 -3.90
N THR A 225 -19.41 -13.17 -3.28
CA THR A 225 -20.23 -12.00 -3.61
C THR A 225 -19.57 -10.70 -3.14
N ASP A 226 -19.92 -9.61 -3.80
CA ASP A 226 -19.53 -8.25 -3.37
C ASP A 226 -19.88 -7.98 -1.90
N ALA A 227 -19.07 -7.16 -1.25
CA ALA A 227 -19.15 -6.92 0.18
C ALA A 227 -19.22 -5.42 0.52
N TRP A 228 -20.00 -5.11 1.55
CA TRP A 228 -19.94 -3.84 2.27
C TRP A 228 -19.21 -4.04 3.59
N VAL A 229 -18.26 -3.17 3.89
CA VAL A 229 -17.49 -3.19 5.13
C VAL A 229 -17.72 -1.86 5.85
N LEU A 230 -18.16 -1.94 7.10
CA LEU A 230 -18.30 -0.79 7.98
C LEU A 230 -17.17 -0.82 9.01
N GLY A 231 -16.43 0.28 9.12
CA GLY A 231 -15.27 0.38 9.99
C GLY A 231 -15.32 1.62 10.87
N LEU A 232 -14.63 1.53 12.00
CA LEU A 232 -14.40 2.65 12.91
C LEU A 232 -12.94 2.63 13.36
N ARG A 233 -12.17 3.65 13.00
CA ARG A 233 -10.83 3.89 13.56
C ARG A 233 -10.95 4.88 14.70
N VAL A 234 -10.31 4.57 15.83
CA VAL A 234 -10.21 5.46 16.99
C VAL A 234 -8.73 5.75 17.24
N GLU A 235 -8.39 7.02 17.30
CA GLU A 235 -7.04 7.50 17.59
C GLU A 235 -7.03 8.12 18.98
N ILE A 236 -6.16 7.62 19.86
CA ILE A 236 -6.00 8.09 21.23
C ILE A 236 -4.53 8.48 21.43
N GLY A 237 -4.28 9.73 21.79
CA GLY A 237 -2.93 10.27 22.02
C GLY A 237 -2.80 10.90 23.39
N PHE A 238 -1.80 10.46 24.15
CA PHE A 238 -1.48 11.01 25.47
C PHE A 238 0.02 11.36 25.53
N ARG A 239 0.36 12.48 26.17
CA ARG A 239 1.73 12.77 26.58
C ARG A 239 1.94 12.15 27.96
N LEU A 240 2.94 11.28 28.07
CA LEU A 240 3.27 10.58 29.31
C LEU A 240 4.16 11.42 30.24
N LEU A 241 4.86 12.42 29.71
CA LEU A 241 5.70 13.38 30.42
C LEU A 241 5.64 14.73 29.69
N ASP A 242 5.63 15.82 30.45
CA ASP A 242 5.74 17.21 29.94
C ASP A 242 7.19 17.57 29.58
#